data_AF-A0A6J4FC13-F1
#
_entry.id   AF-A0A6J4FC13-F1
#
_cell.length_a   1.000
_cell.length_b   1.000
_cell.length_c   1.000
_cell.angle_alpha   90.00
_cell.angle_beta   90.00
_cell.angle_gamma   90.00
#
_symmetry.space_group_name_H-M   'P 1'
#
loop_
_entity.id
_entity.type
_entity.pdbx_description
1 polymer ?
#
loop_
_entity_poly.entity_id
_entity_poly.type
_entity_poly.pdbx_seq_one_letter_code
_entity_poly.pdbx_strand_id
1 'polypeptide(L)'
;MIVAAVPLVREAAFLAWFEGATAGERFAYHEGHLGFDRAFRISQFPEPVRAELNRVAVHAMALAEQGRVVLAQRRIAEDRVAYFAIKARGGRA
;
A
#
# COMPACT_ATOMS: atom_id res chain seq x y z
N MET A 1 24.57 1.19 7.26
CA MET A 1 23.60 1.09 6.14
C MET A 1 22.52 2.12 6.39
N ILE A 2 22.45 3.19 5.58
CA ILE A 2 21.40 4.21 5.73
C ILE A 2 20.16 3.66 5.04
N VAL A 3 19.13 3.31 5.82
CA VAL A 3 17.81 2.99 5.27
C VAL A 3 17.26 4.32 4.77
N ALA A 4 17.17 4.51 3.46
CA ALA A 4 16.45 5.65 2.91
C ALA A 4 15.01 5.57 3.45
N ALA A 5 14.56 6.62 4.12
CA ALA A 5 13.20 6.70 4.65
C ALA A 5 12.24 6.70 3.46
N VAL A 6 11.68 5.54 3.12
CA VAL A 6 10.53 5.47 2.23
C VAL A 6 9.41 6.26 2.92
N PRO A 7 8.79 7.25 2.26
CA PRO A 7 7.71 8.01 2.87
C PRO A 7 6.62 7.06 3.35
N LEU A 8 6.35 7.07 4.67
CA LEU A 8 5.27 6.28 5.24
C LEU A 8 3.93 6.88 4.78
N VAL A 9 3.21 6.12 3.97
CA VAL A 9 1.81 6.42 3.68
C VAL A 9 0.98 6.16 4.94
N ARG A 10 0.19 7.16 5.32
CA ARG A 10 -0.78 7.03 6.40
C ARG A 10 -2.09 6.42 5.88
N GLU A 11 -2.77 5.67 6.74
CA GLU A 11 -4.10 5.11 6.46
C GLU A 11 -5.08 6.19 6.01
N ALA A 12 -5.12 7.32 6.73
CA ALA A 12 -5.98 8.44 6.39
C ALA A 12 -5.72 8.98 4.98
N ALA A 13 -4.45 9.03 4.54
CA ALA A 13 -4.10 9.49 3.20
C ALA A 13 -4.54 8.49 2.13
N PHE A 14 -4.39 7.19 2.39
CA PHE A 14 -4.87 6.15 1.49
C PHE A 14 -6.40 6.16 1.35
N LEU A 15 -7.14 6.32 2.45
CA LEU A 15 -8.60 6.39 2.43
C LEU A 15 -9.09 7.68 1.75
N ALA A 16 -8.47 8.82 2.04
CA ALA A 16 -8.79 10.08 1.37
C ALA A 16 -8.54 10.00 -0.15
N TRP A 17 -7.41 9.41 -0.56
CA TRP A 17 -7.18 9.10 -1.97
C TRP A 17 -8.29 8.21 -2.52
N PHE A 18 -8.62 7.12 -1.84
CA PHE A 18 -9.64 6.20 -2.34
C PHE A 18 -10.97 6.91 -2.59
N GLU A 19 -11.43 7.78 -1.68
CA GLU A 19 -12.69 8.51 -1.83
C GLU A 19 -12.66 9.54 -2.98
N GLY A 20 -11.51 10.20 -3.18
CA GLY A 20 -11.35 11.24 -4.22
C GLY A 20 -10.90 10.73 -5.60
N ALA A 21 -10.37 9.50 -5.68
CA ALA A 21 -9.71 8.99 -6.88
C ALA A 21 -10.69 8.66 -8.01
N THR A 22 -10.28 9.01 -9.22
CA THR A 22 -10.97 8.61 -10.45
C THR A 22 -10.62 7.18 -10.88
N ALA A 23 -11.50 6.53 -11.63
CA ALA A 23 -11.23 5.17 -12.10
C ALA A 23 -9.97 5.11 -12.99
N GLY A 24 -9.08 4.16 -12.70
CA GLY A 24 -7.78 4.00 -13.35
C GLY A 24 -6.65 4.81 -12.69
N GLU A 25 -6.99 5.74 -11.80
CA GLU A 25 -5.99 6.46 -11.01
C GLU A 25 -5.25 5.51 -10.07
N ARG A 26 -3.96 5.77 -9.86
CA ARG A 26 -3.05 4.90 -9.15
C ARG A 26 -2.45 5.60 -7.94
N PHE A 27 -2.36 4.88 -6.84
CA PHE A 27 -1.69 5.34 -5.62
C PHE A 27 -0.63 4.35 -5.18
N ALA A 28 0.61 4.85 -5.04
CA ALA A 28 1.73 4.11 -4.49
C ALA A 28 1.67 4.16 -2.97
N TYR A 29 1.47 3.01 -2.33
CA TYR A 29 1.29 2.97 -0.89
C TYR A 29 2.48 2.37 -0.13
N HIS A 30 3.41 1.70 -0.83
CA HIS A 30 4.63 1.16 -0.22
C HIS A 30 5.72 0.93 -1.26
N GLU A 31 6.99 1.08 -0.85
CA GLU A 31 8.17 0.62 -1.59
C GLU A 31 9.05 -0.16 -0.62
N GLY A 32 9.38 -1.41 -0.97
CA GLY A 32 10.11 -2.33 -0.10
C GLY A 32 9.62 -3.76 -0.30
N HIS A 33 9.69 -4.58 0.75
CA HIS A 33 9.11 -5.92 0.73
C HIS A 33 7.93 -5.97 1.70
N LEU A 34 6.72 -5.65 1.21
CA LEU A 34 5.52 -5.41 2.01
C LEU A 34 5.26 -6.49 3.08
N GLY A 35 5.46 -7.77 2.72
CA GLY A 35 5.27 -8.89 3.65
C GLY A 35 6.27 -8.92 4.81
N PHE A 36 7.53 -8.53 4.57
CA PHE A 36 8.55 -8.46 5.61
C PHE A 36 8.39 -7.18 6.42
N ASP A 37 8.13 -6.06 5.74
CA ASP A 37 8.08 -4.73 6.34
C ASP A 37 6.92 -4.58 7.34
N ARG A 38 5.83 -5.34 7.18
CA ARG A 38 4.71 -5.40 8.14
C ARG A 38 4.90 -6.43 9.26
N ALA A 39 5.86 -7.35 9.16
CA ALA A 39 5.97 -8.50 10.05
C ALA A 39 6.59 -8.13 11.41
N PHE A 40 6.00 -8.64 12.49
CA PHE A 40 6.54 -8.53 13.84
C PHE A 40 7.86 -9.32 13.96
N ARG A 41 8.85 -8.75 14.66
CA ARG A 41 10.22 -9.28 14.88
C ARG A 41 11.14 -9.38 13.65
N ILE A 42 10.61 -9.36 12.44
CA ILE A 42 11.40 -9.49 11.20
C ILE A 42 11.66 -8.13 10.56
N SER A 43 10.66 -7.24 10.57
CA SER A 43 10.77 -5.90 10.02
C SER A 43 11.76 -5.03 10.81
N GLN A 44 12.55 -4.23 10.09
CA GLN A 44 13.41 -3.21 10.66
C GLN A 44 12.64 -1.95 11.08
N PHE A 45 11.37 -1.83 10.69
CA PHE A 45 10.56 -0.67 11.03
C PHE A 45 10.08 -0.71 12.48
N PRO A 46 10.02 0.45 13.17
CA PRO A 46 9.39 0.57 14.48
C PRO A 46 7.93 0.13 14.47
N GLU A 47 7.41 -0.32 15.61
CA GLU A 47 6.05 -0.81 15.75
C GLU A 47 4.97 0.16 15.21
N PRO A 48 5.03 1.47 15.47
CA PRO A 48 4.04 2.40 14.93
C PRO A 48 4.02 2.47 13.39
N VAL A 49 5.21 2.36 12.77
CA VAL A 49 5.35 2.36 11.30
C VAL A 49 4.78 1.07 10.71
N ARG A 50 5.07 -0.08 11.33
CA ARG A 50 4.49 -1.36 10.90
C ARG A 50 2.99 -1.39 11.06
N ALA A 51 2.46 -0.84 12.15
CA ALA A 51 1.03 -0.78 12.41
C ALA A 51 0.31 0.06 11.34
N GLU A 52 0.88 1.21 10.97
CA GLU A 52 0.33 2.06 9.91
C GLU A 52 0.38 1.37 8.54
N LEU A 53 1.53 0.78 8.17
CA LEU A 53 1.67 0.01 6.93
C LEU A 53 0.69 -1.17 6.87
N ASN A 54 0.50 -1.86 7.99
CA ASN A 54 -0.44 -2.95 8.10
C ASN A 54 -1.89 -2.49 7.88
N ARG A 55 -2.28 -1.35 8.47
CA ARG A 55 -3.60 -0.74 8.26
C ARG A 55 -3.86 -0.44 6.77
N VAL A 56 -2.93 0.24 6.11
CA VAL A 56 -3.00 0.55 4.67
C VAL A 56 -3.13 -0.74 3.84
N ALA A 57 -2.29 -1.75 4.11
CA ALA A 57 -2.31 -3.02 3.37
C ALA A 57 -3.61 -3.80 3.56
N VAL A 58 -4.18 -3.80 4.78
CA VAL A 58 -5.48 -4.43 5.07
C VAL A 58 -6.59 -3.72 4.31
N HIS A 59 -6.63 -2.39 4.34
CA HIS A 59 -7.62 -1.62 3.57
C HIS A 59 -7.49 -1.85 2.07
N ALA A 60 -6.26 -1.84 1.53
CA ALA A 60 -6.02 -2.12 0.12
C ALA A 60 -6.51 -3.51 -0.29
N MET A 61 -6.26 -4.54 0.54
CA MET A 61 -6.76 -5.89 0.30
C MET A 61 -8.28 -5.97 0.34
N ALA A 62 -8.91 -5.42 1.38
CA ALA A 62 -10.37 -5.45 1.51
C ALA A 62 -11.08 -4.74 0.35
N LEU A 63 -10.52 -3.63 -0.13
CA LEU A 63 -11.04 -2.94 -1.32
C LEU A 63 -10.85 -3.76 -2.59
N ALA A 64 -9.77 -4.54 -2.70
CA ALA A 64 -9.52 -5.40 -3.84
C ALA A 64 -10.47 -6.59 -3.87
N GLU A 65 -10.73 -7.20 -2.71
CA GLU A 65 -11.74 -8.26 -2.54
C GLU A 65 -13.14 -7.78 -2.91
N GLN A 66 -13.45 -6.50 -2.69
CA GLN A 66 -14.69 -5.84 -3.12
C GLN A 66 -14.68 -5.41 -4.59
N GLY A 67 -13.60 -5.66 -5.34
CA GLY A 67 -13.45 -5.21 -6.73
C GLY A 67 -13.36 -3.69 -6.90
N ARG A 68 -13.13 -2.93 -5.81
CA ARG A 68 -13.06 -1.45 -5.81
C ARG A 68 -11.69 -0.92 -6.17
N VAL A 69 -10.65 -1.73 -6.01
CA VAL A 69 -9.30 -1.46 -6.51
C VAL A 69 -8.70 -2.69 -7.15
N VAL A 70 -7.75 -2.51 -8.05
CA VAL A 70 -6.83 -3.56 -8.51
C VAL A 70 -5.49 -3.32 -7.82
N LEU A 71 -4.95 -4.37 -7.19
CA LEU A 71 -3.61 -4.32 -6.61
C LEU A 71 -2.57 -4.71 -7.65
N ALA A 72 -1.49 -3.93 -7.71
CA ALA A 72 -0.37 -4.19 -8.59
C ALA A 72 0.95 -4.00 -7.84
N GLN A 73 1.97 -4.71 -8.29
CA GLN A 73 3.34 -4.55 -7.79
C GLN A 73 4.30 -4.42 -8.97
N ARG A 74 5.35 -3.61 -8.80
CA ARG A 74 6.43 -3.45 -9.78
C ARG A 74 7.76 -3.64 -9.08
N ARG A 75 8.56 -4.60 -9.55
CA ARG A 75 9.96 -4.72 -9.12
C ARG A 75 10.76 -3.55 -9.68
N ILE A 76 11.44 -2.82 -8.80
CA ILE A 76 12.29 -1.67 -9.10
C ILE A 76 13.77 -2.07 -9.06
N ALA A 77 14.15 -2.86 -8.04
CA ALA A 77 15.47 -3.45 -7.88
C ALA A 77 15.33 -4.81 -7.15
N GLU A 78 16.46 -5.43 -6.78
CA GLU A 78 16.46 -6.78 -6.20
C GLU A 78 15.56 -6.91 -4.97
N ASP A 79 15.71 -6.00 -4.01
CA ASP A 79 14.94 -5.94 -2.76
C ASP A 79 13.95 -4.77 -2.70
N ARG A 80 13.57 -4.25 -3.86
CA ARG A 80 12.75 -3.05 -3.96
C ARG A 80 11.56 -3.29 -4.86
N VAL A 81 10.40 -3.48 -4.24
CA VAL A 81 9.13 -3.65 -4.95
C VAL A 81 8.22 -2.49 -4.56
N ALA A 82 7.68 -1.82 -5.55
CA ALA A 82 6.70 -0.77 -5.32
C ALA A 82 5.29 -1.36 -5.45
N TYR A 83 4.42 -1.02 -4.51
CA TYR A 83 3.06 -1.55 -4.37
C TYR A 83 2.05 -0.44 -4.63
N PHE A 84 1.03 -0.77 -5.42
CA PHE A 84 0.04 0.17 -5.91
C PHE A 84 -1.37 -0.34 -5.75
N ALA A 85 -2.28 0.58 -5.42
CA ALA A 85 -3.71 0.39 -5.62
C ALA A 85 -4.13 1.21 -6.84
N ILE A 86 -4.95 0.63 -7.70
CA ILE A 86 -5.52 1.29 -8.88
C ILE A 86 -7.03 1.31 -8.71
N LYS A 87 -7.64 2.49 -8.70
CA LYS A 87 -9.09 2.64 -8.52
C LYS A 87 -9.84 1.91 -9.64
N ALA A 88 -10.75 1.00 -9.29
CA ALA A 88 -11.57 0.32 -10.28
C ALA A 88 -12.62 1.25 -10.87
N ARG A 89 -13.11 0.93 -12.08
CA ARG A 89 -14.35 1.54 -12.58
C ARG A 89 -15.48 1.06 -11.68
N GLY A 90 -16.31 1.98 -11.18
CA GLY A 90 -17.53 1.60 -10.47
C GLY A 90 -18.36 0.70 -11.37
N GLY A 91 -18.45 -0.59 -11.05
CA GLY A 91 -19.43 -1.46 -11.68
C GLY A 91 -20.80 -0.91 -11.34
N ARG A 92 -21.68 -0.77 -12.35
CA ARG A 92 -23.12 -0.65 -12.06
C ARG A 92 -23.48 -1.86 -11.20
N ALA A 93 -23.93 -1.60 -9.97
CA ALA A 93 -24.70 -2.57 -9.21
C ALA A 93 -25.96 -2.96 -10.00
#